data_AF-A0A6I4UC90-F1
#
_entry.id   AF-A0A6I4UC90-F1
#
_cell.length_a   1.000
_cell.length_b   1.000
_cell.length_c   1.000
_cell.angle_alpha   90.00
_cell.angle_beta   90.00
_cell.angle_gamma   90.00
#
_symmetry.space_group_name_H-M   'P 1'
#
loop_
_entity.id
_entity.type
_entity.pdbx_description
1 polymer ?
#
loop_
_entity_poly.entity_id
_entity_poly.type
_entity_poly.pdbx_seq_one_letter_code
_entity_poly.pdbx_strand_id
1 'polypeptide(L)'
;MAQHFLLSARYRDLPVRKIACLSDAEAYEIFLQARWKDGVPKCPECDTEAWTLGDHSRPGDKRQFRCKSNPCRKKFSVTSGTLLHSRKKDFVTILMAIRLFISGAKGISSIQLAADGEMTIKSAWVLAHKMREAQIKNQLGRQLSGIVEIDGSTYGGYYHQVNEKSERIDRRKLGNITGKEMSVVVARERSTKDRVGLSVCTVVPHEADSRPFIVDSVDRFAKVYADDGSHWDALAAAFDIDQVNHSQRYYDKGICTNQAESYFSRVDRMEMGTHHHIAGDYLWGYACDAVWREDKRRDTQRERFQSILIGLLGNPVSRTMKGYWQRHLEITSEEPDLEATLLVEDGNLADDEAEGMSQKDIIALFGRDALPAQRRQPGGKQWKARKPFAPKKHDLRPKPWSELQQPQGLPSFIP
;
A
#
# COMPACT_ATOMS: atom_id res chain seq x y z
N MET A 1 16.65 -6.58 31.17
CA MET A 1 16.32 -6.05 29.84
C MET A 1 14.81 -6.05 29.68
N ALA A 2 14.20 -4.95 29.24
CA ALA A 2 12.76 -4.92 28.97
C ALA A 2 12.43 -5.88 27.82
N GLN A 3 11.39 -6.71 27.99
CA GLN A 3 10.94 -7.65 26.96
C GLN A 3 10.51 -6.88 25.69
N HIS A 4 10.91 -7.36 24.51
CA HIS A 4 10.46 -6.78 23.25
C HIS A 4 8.92 -6.89 23.12
N PHE A 5 8.25 -5.81 22.71
CA PHE A 5 6.77 -5.73 22.69
C PHE A 5 6.10 -6.89 21.95
N LEU A 6 6.63 -7.29 20.78
CA LEU A 6 6.08 -8.38 19.98
C LEU A 6 6.17 -9.76 20.66
N LEU A 7 7.03 -9.91 21.67
CA LEU A 7 7.15 -11.15 22.45
C LEU A 7 6.17 -11.17 23.65
N SER A 8 5.57 -10.01 23.98
CA SER A 8 4.65 -9.89 25.11
C SER A 8 3.37 -10.70 24.90
N ALA A 9 2.71 -11.07 26.01
CA ALA A 9 1.37 -11.64 25.96
C ALA A 9 0.34 -10.63 25.42
N ARG A 10 0.55 -9.33 25.71
CA ARG A 10 -0.30 -8.23 25.25
C ARG A 10 -0.38 -8.15 23.71
N TYR A 11 0.70 -8.43 23.00
CA TYR A 11 0.66 -8.49 21.54
C TYR A 11 -0.20 -9.67 21.02
N ARG A 12 -0.25 -10.79 21.74
CA ARG A 12 -0.92 -12.04 21.30
C ARG A 12 -2.38 -12.16 21.76
N ASP A 13 -3.04 -11.05 22.04
CA ASP A 13 -4.36 -10.95 22.69
C ASP A 13 -5.56 -11.34 21.81
N LEU A 14 -5.32 -11.60 20.52
CA LEU A 14 -6.30 -12.09 19.56
C LEU A 14 -5.69 -13.21 18.71
N PRO A 15 -5.69 -14.47 19.18
CA PRO A 15 -5.20 -15.61 18.38
C PRO A 15 -6.16 -15.95 17.24
N VAL A 16 -5.63 -16.45 16.11
CA VAL A 16 -6.40 -16.81 14.91
C VAL A 16 -7.48 -17.84 15.22
N ARG A 17 -7.16 -18.86 16.04
CA ARG A 17 -8.10 -19.91 16.47
C ARG A 17 -9.37 -19.34 17.12
N LYS A 18 -9.26 -18.26 17.90
CA LYS A 18 -10.45 -17.66 18.53
C LYS A 18 -11.42 -17.08 17.51
N ILE A 19 -10.94 -16.61 16.36
CA ILE A 19 -11.79 -16.09 15.30
C ILE A 19 -12.38 -17.24 14.47
N ALA A 20 -11.57 -18.26 14.18
CA ALA A 20 -12.01 -19.43 13.41
C ALA A 20 -13.11 -20.25 14.12
N CYS A 21 -13.15 -20.21 15.46
CA CYS A 21 -14.18 -20.91 16.25
C CYS A 21 -15.44 -20.07 16.53
N LEU A 22 -15.57 -18.86 15.97
CA LEU A 22 -16.77 -18.04 16.16
C LEU A 22 -17.96 -18.66 15.43
N SER A 23 -19.11 -18.64 16.09
CA SER A 23 -20.39 -18.83 15.42
C SER A 23 -20.72 -17.64 14.51
N ASP A 24 -21.57 -17.86 13.52
CA ASP A 24 -22.01 -16.81 12.59
C ASP A 24 -22.81 -15.69 13.30
N ALA A 25 -23.43 -15.99 14.46
CA ALA A 25 -24.10 -15.00 15.30
C ALA A 25 -23.09 -14.12 16.06
N GLU A 26 -22.06 -14.72 16.67
CA GLU A 26 -20.99 -13.98 17.36
C GLU A 26 -20.19 -13.11 16.38
N ALA A 27 -19.88 -13.64 15.19
CA ALA A 27 -19.22 -12.87 14.16
C ALA A 27 -20.07 -11.68 13.70
N TYR A 28 -21.39 -11.86 13.58
CA TYR A 28 -22.29 -10.76 13.26
C TYR A 28 -22.35 -9.68 14.34
N GLU A 29 -22.35 -10.09 15.61
CA GLU A 29 -22.32 -9.17 16.75
C GLU A 29 -21.06 -8.28 16.73
N ILE A 30 -19.90 -8.87 16.40
CA ILE A 30 -18.64 -8.11 16.23
C ILE A 30 -18.79 -7.03 15.14
N PHE A 31 -19.50 -7.32 14.05
CA PHE A 31 -19.79 -6.35 13.00
C PHE A 31 -20.73 -5.22 13.47
N LEU A 32 -21.76 -5.56 14.25
CA LEU A 32 -22.68 -4.57 14.81
C LEU A 32 -21.94 -3.59 15.73
N GLN A 33 -21.15 -4.12 16.67
CA GLN A 33 -20.37 -3.31 17.62
C GLN A 33 -19.32 -2.44 16.92
N ALA A 34 -18.69 -2.96 15.86
CA ALA A 34 -17.72 -2.19 15.09
C ALA A 34 -18.36 -1.07 14.26
N ARG A 35 -19.59 -1.26 13.77
CA ARG A 35 -20.29 -0.25 12.98
C ARG A 35 -21.01 0.79 13.84
N TRP A 36 -21.68 0.34 14.90
CA TRP A 36 -22.52 1.16 15.77
C TRP A 36 -22.12 0.93 17.22
N LYS A 37 -21.20 1.77 17.71
CA LYS A 37 -20.68 1.68 19.09
C LYS A 37 -21.77 1.76 20.15
N ASP A 38 -22.81 2.56 19.89
CA ASP A 38 -23.94 2.77 20.80
C ASP A 38 -24.97 1.63 20.70
N GLY A 39 -24.74 0.62 19.84
CA GLY A 39 -25.67 -0.48 19.58
C GLY A 39 -26.90 -0.10 18.75
N VAL A 40 -27.08 1.19 18.43
CA VAL A 40 -28.24 1.69 17.68
C VAL A 40 -27.97 1.68 16.16
N PRO A 41 -28.72 0.89 15.37
CA PRO A 41 -28.56 0.86 13.93
C PRO A 41 -28.97 2.19 13.27
N LYS A 42 -28.04 2.81 12.54
CA LYS A 42 -28.29 4.05 11.78
C LYS A 42 -28.32 3.81 10.27
N CYS A 43 -29.27 4.45 9.60
CA CYS A 43 -29.46 4.35 8.15
C CYS A 43 -28.30 5.02 7.40
N PRO A 44 -27.65 4.33 6.44
CA PRO A 44 -26.52 4.90 5.69
C PRO A 44 -26.89 6.08 4.77
N GLU A 45 -28.18 6.35 4.54
CA GLU A 45 -28.62 7.42 3.61
C GLU A 45 -29.08 8.69 4.31
N CYS A 46 -29.76 8.58 5.46
CA CYS A 46 -30.35 9.72 6.15
C CYS A 46 -29.95 9.81 7.63
N ASP A 47 -29.02 8.96 8.07
CA ASP A 47 -28.47 8.85 9.44
C ASP A 47 -29.51 8.67 10.57
N THR A 48 -30.78 8.50 10.22
CA THR A 48 -31.85 8.21 11.17
C THR A 48 -31.70 6.78 11.69
N GLU A 49 -32.10 6.55 12.94
CA GLU A 49 -32.20 5.22 13.52
C GLU A 49 -33.04 4.27 12.64
N ALA A 50 -32.84 2.98 12.85
CA ALA A 50 -33.56 1.91 12.16
C ALA A 50 -34.14 0.88 13.13
N TRP A 51 -35.21 0.22 12.70
CA TRP A 51 -35.78 -0.95 13.35
C TRP A 51 -35.04 -2.21 12.89
N THR A 52 -34.72 -3.11 13.82
CA THR A 52 -34.28 -4.47 13.50
C THR A 52 -35.44 -5.24 12.87
N LEU A 53 -35.22 -5.84 11.70
CA LEU A 53 -36.18 -6.75 11.07
C LEU A 53 -35.77 -8.18 11.39
N GLY A 54 -36.65 -8.92 12.06
CA GLY A 54 -36.41 -10.33 12.41
C GLY A 54 -35.59 -10.51 13.69
N ASP A 55 -35.08 -11.72 13.88
CA ASP A 55 -34.27 -12.13 15.01
C ASP A 55 -32.89 -12.53 14.47
N HIS A 56 -31.93 -11.62 14.60
CA HIS A 56 -30.61 -11.75 13.96
C HIS A 56 -29.76 -12.89 14.56
N SER A 57 -30.16 -13.45 15.70
CA SER A 57 -29.52 -14.63 16.30
C SER A 57 -29.93 -15.94 15.62
N ARG A 58 -31.06 -15.96 14.88
CA ARG A 58 -31.55 -17.17 14.25
C ARG A 58 -30.79 -17.49 12.95
N PRO A 59 -30.45 -18.77 12.72
CA PRO A 59 -29.95 -19.21 11.43
C PRO A 59 -30.94 -18.89 10.31
N GLY A 60 -30.45 -18.39 9.18
CA GLY A 60 -31.27 -18.06 8.00
C GLY A 60 -31.95 -16.69 8.03
N ASP A 61 -31.83 -15.93 9.13
CA ASP A 61 -32.31 -14.54 9.15
C ASP A 61 -31.53 -13.69 8.14
N LYS A 62 -32.24 -12.80 7.43
CA LYS A 62 -31.64 -11.93 6.40
C LYS A 62 -30.78 -10.82 7.00
N ARG A 63 -30.82 -10.63 8.32
CA ARG A 63 -30.06 -9.66 9.12
C ARG A 63 -30.20 -8.24 8.60
N GLN A 64 -31.46 -7.86 8.42
CA GLN A 64 -31.86 -6.58 7.83
C GLN A 64 -32.39 -5.61 8.88
N PHE A 65 -32.22 -4.34 8.58
CA PHE A 65 -32.76 -3.19 9.30
C PHE A 65 -33.69 -2.42 8.36
N ARG A 66 -34.68 -1.71 8.92
CA ARG A 66 -35.53 -0.77 8.19
C ARG A 66 -35.43 0.60 8.80
N CYS A 67 -35.09 1.60 7.98
CA CYS A 67 -35.02 2.99 8.43
C CYS A 67 -36.34 3.45 9.08
N LYS A 68 -36.26 4.12 10.24
CA LYS A 68 -37.43 4.68 10.95
C LYS A 68 -38.01 5.89 10.22
N SER A 69 -37.18 6.64 9.50
CA SER A 69 -37.60 7.82 8.74
C SER A 69 -38.64 7.47 7.67
N ASN A 70 -39.79 8.15 7.71
CA ASN A 70 -40.89 7.98 6.76
C ASN A 70 -40.52 8.21 5.29
N PRO A 71 -39.76 9.26 4.92
CA PRO A 71 -39.35 9.44 3.52
C PRO A 71 -38.33 8.40 3.04
N CYS A 72 -37.52 7.82 3.95
CA CYS A 72 -36.50 6.85 3.55
C CYS A 72 -37.06 5.42 3.50
N ARG A 73 -37.51 4.88 4.65
CA ARG A 73 -38.05 3.50 4.83
C ARG A 73 -37.23 2.35 4.20
N LYS A 74 -36.01 2.61 3.71
CA LYS A 74 -35.18 1.63 3.00
C LYS A 74 -34.72 0.52 3.94
N LYS A 75 -34.54 -0.66 3.35
CA LYS A 75 -33.96 -1.81 4.01
C LYS A 75 -32.45 -1.84 3.79
N PHE A 76 -31.69 -2.18 4.82
CA PHE A 76 -30.23 -2.26 4.74
C PHE A 76 -29.69 -3.31 5.72
N SER A 77 -28.42 -3.69 5.58
CA SER A 77 -27.71 -4.60 6.48
C SER A 77 -26.53 -3.89 7.16
N VAL A 78 -25.87 -4.57 8.08
CA VAL A 78 -24.65 -4.07 8.75
C VAL A 78 -23.50 -3.74 7.78
N THR A 79 -23.55 -4.16 6.52
CA THR A 79 -22.52 -3.81 5.52
C THR A 79 -23.03 -2.87 4.42
N SER A 80 -24.31 -2.52 4.41
CA SER A 80 -24.88 -1.59 3.44
C SER A 80 -24.24 -0.20 3.54
N GLY A 81 -23.87 0.39 2.39
CA GLY A 81 -23.19 1.69 2.36
C GLY A 81 -21.72 1.67 2.74
N THR A 82 -21.13 0.50 3.04
CA THR A 82 -19.73 0.39 3.51
C THR A 82 -18.79 -0.12 2.43
N LEU A 83 -17.48 -0.20 2.69
CA LEU A 83 -16.53 -0.89 1.81
C LEU A 83 -16.90 -2.38 1.61
N LEU A 84 -17.60 -2.99 2.56
CA LEU A 84 -18.12 -4.35 2.49
C LEU A 84 -19.54 -4.45 1.92
N HIS A 85 -20.01 -3.41 1.24
CA HIS A 85 -21.31 -3.44 0.57
C HIS A 85 -21.41 -4.62 -0.41
N SER A 86 -22.57 -5.30 -0.39
CA SER A 86 -22.85 -6.49 -1.19
C SER A 86 -21.81 -7.61 -1.04
N ARG A 87 -21.25 -7.77 0.17
CA ARG A 87 -20.33 -8.86 0.49
C ARG A 87 -20.95 -10.23 0.22
N LYS A 88 -20.19 -11.10 -0.45
CA LYS A 88 -20.58 -12.49 -0.73
C LYS A 88 -20.04 -13.49 0.29
N LYS A 89 -18.89 -13.18 0.92
CA LYS A 89 -18.27 -14.01 1.95
C LYS A 89 -19.00 -13.88 3.27
N ASP A 90 -19.06 -14.93 4.08
CA ASP A 90 -19.64 -14.89 5.42
C ASP A 90 -18.83 -14.00 6.37
N PHE A 91 -19.40 -13.71 7.55
CA PHE A 91 -18.77 -12.80 8.50
C PHE A 91 -17.48 -13.38 9.09
N VAL A 92 -17.47 -14.67 9.44
CA VAL A 92 -16.29 -15.34 10.02
C VAL A 92 -15.11 -15.28 9.05
N THR A 93 -15.33 -15.62 7.78
CA THR A 93 -14.31 -15.55 6.73
C THR A 93 -13.72 -14.14 6.58
N ILE A 94 -14.55 -13.10 6.65
CA ILE A 94 -14.04 -11.71 6.57
C ILE A 94 -13.21 -11.36 7.81
N LEU A 95 -13.65 -11.74 9.02
CA LEU A 95 -12.88 -11.51 10.24
C LEU A 95 -11.55 -12.29 10.20
N MET A 96 -11.56 -13.53 9.72
CA MET A 96 -10.33 -14.32 9.52
C MET A 96 -9.39 -13.63 8.53
N ALA A 97 -9.90 -13.17 7.40
CA ALA A 97 -9.11 -12.45 6.41
C ALA A 97 -8.47 -11.17 6.96
N ILE A 98 -9.23 -10.37 7.74
CA ILE A 98 -8.68 -9.19 8.43
C ILE A 98 -7.57 -9.62 9.40
N ARG A 99 -7.80 -10.67 10.18
CA ARG A 99 -6.82 -11.14 11.16
C ARG A 99 -5.53 -11.63 10.51
N LEU A 100 -5.62 -12.29 9.35
CA LEU A 100 -4.46 -12.71 8.57
C LEU A 100 -3.73 -11.51 7.98
N PHE A 101 -4.46 -10.56 7.38
CA PHE A 101 -3.93 -9.33 6.80
C PHE A 101 -3.08 -8.49 7.77
N ILE A 102 -3.53 -8.37 9.03
CA ILE A 102 -2.77 -7.62 10.04
C ILE A 102 -1.57 -8.39 10.61
N SER A 103 -1.51 -9.72 10.46
CA SER A 103 -0.44 -10.55 11.04
C SER A 103 0.92 -10.29 10.40
N GLY A 104 0.96 -10.12 9.08
CA GLY A 104 2.21 -9.97 8.35
C GLY A 104 2.87 -8.63 8.67
N ALA A 105 4.08 -8.61 9.23
CA ALA A 105 4.82 -7.36 9.43
C ALA A 105 5.08 -6.62 8.09
N LYS A 106 5.13 -7.37 6.99
CA LYS A 106 5.35 -6.93 5.60
C LYS A 106 4.10 -7.15 4.72
N GLY A 107 2.94 -7.38 5.33
CA GLY A 107 1.72 -7.75 4.61
C GLY A 107 1.60 -9.25 4.33
N ILE A 108 0.55 -9.58 3.57
CA ILE A 108 0.20 -10.93 3.12
C ILE A 108 -0.12 -10.85 1.62
N SER A 109 0.37 -11.79 0.83
CA SER A 109 0.04 -11.84 -0.59
C SER A 109 -1.43 -12.22 -0.79
N SER A 110 -2.06 -11.77 -1.87
CA SER A 110 -3.45 -12.16 -2.17
C SER A 110 -3.59 -13.67 -2.42
N ILE A 111 -2.52 -14.34 -2.86
CA ILE A 111 -2.48 -15.80 -3.05
C ILE A 111 -2.55 -16.50 -1.69
N GLN A 112 -1.71 -16.07 -0.74
CA GLN A 112 -1.70 -16.65 0.60
C GLN A 112 -3.01 -16.34 1.34
N LEU A 113 -3.52 -15.11 1.23
CA LEU A 113 -4.81 -14.74 1.82
C LEU A 113 -5.97 -15.56 1.23
N ALA A 114 -5.91 -15.91 -0.06
CA ALA A 114 -6.89 -16.76 -0.71
C ALA A 114 -6.85 -18.20 -0.19
N ALA A 115 -5.63 -18.76 -0.04
CA ALA A 115 -5.42 -20.10 0.48
C ALA A 115 -5.86 -20.23 1.95
N ASP A 116 -5.41 -19.32 2.81
CA ASP A 116 -5.69 -19.36 4.25
C ASP A 116 -7.13 -18.96 4.60
N GLY A 117 -7.79 -18.18 3.74
CA GLY A 117 -9.13 -17.62 3.95
C GLY A 117 -10.25 -18.28 3.14
N GLU A 118 -10.01 -19.46 2.57
CA GLU A 118 -10.98 -20.23 1.76
C GLU A 118 -11.76 -19.37 0.75
N MET A 119 -11.01 -18.63 -0.07
CA MET A 119 -11.60 -17.75 -1.08
C MET A 119 -10.83 -17.75 -2.39
N THR A 120 -11.48 -17.31 -3.46
CA THR A 120 -10.79 -17.14 -4.74
C THR A 120 -9.78 -16.01 -4.65
N ILE A 121 -8.68 -16.10 -5.41
CA ILE A 121 -7.67 -15.04 -5.50
C ILE A 121 -8.28 -13.67 -5.85
N LYS A 122 -9.28 -13.66 -6.75
CA LYS A 122 -10.03 -12.46 -7.14
C LYS A 122 -10.72 -11.80 -5.94
N SER A 123 -11.30 -12.62 -5.05
CA SER A 123 -11.97 -12.13 -3.84
C SER A 123 -10.97 -11.64 -2.80
N ALA A 124 -9.90 -12.40 -2.56
CA ALA A 124 -8.82 -12.03 -1.64
C ALA A 124 -8.16 -10.71 -2.05
N TRP A 125 -7.88 -10.55 -3.34
CA TRP A 125 -7.27 -9.34 -3.89
C TRP A 125 -8.15 -8.10 -3.69
N VAL A 126 -9.44 -8.19 -4.02
CA VAL A 126 -10.40 -7.09 -3.81
C VAL A 126 -10.55 -6.77 -2.33
N LEU A 127 -10.62 -7.79 -1.46
CA LEU A 127 -10.77 -7.60 -0.03
C LEU A 127 -9.52 -6.94 0.59
N ALA A 128 -8.31 -7.39 0.20
CA ALA A 128 -7.06 -6.79 0.64
C ALA A 128 -6.97 -5.30 0.23
N HIS A 129 -7.35 -4.96 -1.00
CA HIS A 129 -7.36 -3.56 -1.43
C HIS A 129 -8.43 -2.71 -0.77
N LYS A 130 -9.59 -3.28 -0.43
CA LYS A 130 -10.58 -2.59 0.41
C LYS A 130 -10.04 -2.33 1.82
N MET A 131 -9.25 -3.23 2.40
CA MET A 131 -8.56 -2.99 3.66
C MET A 131 -7.53 -1.85 3.52
N ARG A 132 -6.78 -1.81 2.41
CA ARG A 132 -5.86 -0.69 2.12
C ARG A 132 -6.59 0.63 1.93
N GLU A 133 -7.72 0.63 1.24
CA GLU A 133 -8.57 1.82 1.10
C GLU A 133 -9.10 2.31 2.46
N ALA A 134 -9.47 1.39 3.35
CA ALA A 134 -9.85 1.74 4.72
C ALA A 134 -8.67 2.40 5.49
N GLN A 135 -7.45 1.88 5.32
CA GLN A 135 -6.24 2.47 5.93
C GLN A 135 -5.96 3.86 5.37
N ILE A 136 -6.03 4.03 4.05
CA ILE A 136 -5.87 5.30 3.35
C ILE A 136 -6.83 6.34 3.94
N LYS A 137 -8.12 6.04 4.01
CA LYS A 137 -9.13 7.00 4.49
C LYS A 137 -8.91 7.41 5.95
N ASN A 138 -8.34 6.53 6.77
CA ASN A 138 -7.94 6.84 8.15
C ASN A 138 -6.63 7.66 8.26
N GLN A 139 -5.89 7.82 7.17
CA GLN A 139 -4.66 8.59 7.08
C GLN A 139 -4.86 9.98 6.46
N LEU A 140 -5.90 10.15 5.65
CA LEU A 140 -6.23 11.44 5.05
C LEU A 140 -6.55 12.51 6.11
N GLY A 141 -6.08 13.73 5.87
CA GLY A 141 -6.32 14.88 6.74
C GLY A 141 -5.51 14.88 8.04
N ARG A 142 -4.52 14.00 8.19
CA ARG A 142 -3.57 14.06 9.31
C ARG A 142 -2.61 15.22 9.12
N GLN A 143 -2.40 15.96 10.20
CA GLN A 143 -1.36 16.98 10.28
C GLN A 143 -0.27 16.50 11.24
N LEU A 144 0.96 16.41 10.73
CA LEU A 144 2.14 16.00 11.48
C LEU A 144 2.74 17.19 12.21
N SER A 145 3.28 16.97 13.41
CA SER A 145 3.78 18.02 14.30
C SER A 145 5.08 17.61 15.00
N GLY A 146 5.76 18.58 15.63
CA GLY A 146 7.01 18.34 16.36
C GLY A 146 8.20 18.18 15.41
N ILE A 147 8.95 17.08 15.52
CA ILE A 147 10.05 16.76 14.61
C ILE A 147 9.54 15.80 13.54
N VAL A 148 9.61 16.19 12.27
CA VAL A 148 9.13 15.41 11.13
C VAL A 148 10.31 15.09 10.21
N GLU A 149 10.51 13.81 9.95
CA GLU A 149 11.53 13.29 9.03
C GLU A 149 10.88 13.04 7.66
N ILE A 150 11.49 13.56 6.59
CA ILE A 150 11.02 13.43 5.21
C ILE A 150 12.08 12.68 4.40
N ASP A 151 11.63 11.75 3.56
CA ASP A 151 12.48 11.02 2.65
C ASP A 151 11.67 10.51 1.43
N GLY A 152 12.37 10.23 0.33
CA GLY A 152 11.82 9.77 -0.94
C GLY A 152 12.47 8.49 -1.44
N SER A 153 11.71 7.66 -2.14
CA SER A 153 12.27 6.53 -2.90
C SER A 153 11.41 6.22 -4.13
N THR A 154 12.08 5.81 -5.20
CA THR A 154 11.45 5.47 -6.49
C THR A 154 11.12 3.98 -6.59
N TYR A 155 9.92 3.68 -7.10
CA TYR A 155 9.40 2.33 -7.30
C TYR A 155 8.85 2.14 -8.72
N GLY A 156 8.80 0.89 -9.17
CA GLY A 156 8.31 0.53 -10.50
C GLY A 156 9.34 0.70 -11.61
N GLY A 157 8.87 0.82 -12.85
CA GLY A 157 9.73 1.00 -14.03
C GLY A 157 10.72 -0.13 -14.31
N TYR A 158 10.42 -1.36 -13.88
CA TYR A 158 11.28 -2.52 -14.14
C TYR A 158 11.64 -2.60 -15.63
N TYR A 159 12.94 -2.65 -15.90
CA TYR A 159 13.49 -2.76 -17.24
C TYR A 159 14.21 -4.11 -17.33
N HIS A 160 13.73 -4.99 -18.20
CA HIS A 160 14.43 -6.24 -18.47
C HIS A 160 15.73 -5.93 -19.20
N GLN A 161 16.85 -6.06 -18.50
CA GLN A 161 18.17 -5.86 -19.09
C GLN A 161 18.46 -6.97 -20.08
N VAL A 162 19.12 -6.62 -21.18
CA VAL A 162 19.65 -7.60 -22.13
C VAL A 162 20.74 -8.45 -21.47
N ASN A 163 20.85 -9.70 -21.92
CA ASN A 163 21.78 -10.68 -21.33
C ASN A 163 23.23 -10.19 -21.41
N GLU A 164 23.61 -9.71 -22.60
CA GLU A 164 24.95 -9.22 -22.90
C GLU A 164 25.25 -7.90 -22.20
N LYS A 165 26.34 -7.88 -21.43
CA LYS A 165 26.66 -6.76 -20.52
C LYS A 165 26.96 -5.45 -21.26
N SER A 166 27.57 -5.52 -22.44
CA SER A 166 27.89 -4.37 -23.29
C SER A 166 26.64 -3.66 -23.83
N GLU A 167 25.54 -4.41 -24.01
CA GLU A 167 24.27 -3.90 -24.53
C GLU A 167 23.30 -3.46 -23.42
N ARG A 168 23.68 -3.70 -22.15
CA ARG A 168 22.84 -3.30 -21.01
C ARG A 168 22.65 -1.79 -21.00
N ILE A 169 21.39 -1.41 -20.89
CA ILE A 169 20.99 -0.03 -20.93
C ILE A 169 21.29 0.62 -19.58
N ASP A 170 22.14 1.65 -19.58
CA ASP A 170 22.39 2.48 -18.40
C ASP A 170 21.17 3.38 -18.13
N ARG A 171 20.39 2.99 -17.13
CA ARG A 171 19.16 3.66 -16.69
C ARG A 171 19.40 5.03 -16.05
N ARG A 172 20.65 5.40 -15.75
CA ARG A 172 20.99 6.74 -15.25
C ARG A 172 20.90 7.81 -16.35
N LYS A 173 20.85 7.41 -17.62
CA LYS A 173 20.69 8.31 -18.75
C LYS A 173 19.20 8.62 -18.96
N LEU A 174 18.87 9.90 -19.11
CA LEU A 174 17.49 10.38 -19.20
C LEU A 174 16.67 9.71 -20.33
N GLY A 175 17.31 9.37 -21.46
CA GLY A 175 16.64 8.71 -22.60
C GLY A 175 16.31 7.23 -22.39
N ASN A 176 16.75 6.64 -21.27
CA ASN A 176 16.63 5.21 -20.98
C ASN A 176 15.67 4.91 -19.80
N ILE A 177 14.92 5.92 -19.37
CA ILE A 177 13.95 5.82 -18.29
C ILE A 177 12.60 5.42 -18.91
N THR A 178 11.91 4.46 -18.32
CA THR A 178 10.65 3.92 -18.85
C THR A 178 9.47 4.89 -18.73
N GLY A 179 9.61 5.95 -17.93
CA GLY A 179 8.52 6.87 -17.57
C GLY A 179 7.45 6.25 -16.66
N LYS A 180 7.61 4.98 -16.28
CA LYS A 180 6.67 4.23 -15.42
C LYS A 180 7.10 4.19 -13.95
N GLU A 181 8.25 4.79 -13.65
CA GLU A 181 8.74 4.95 -12.29
C GLU A 181 7.93 6.01 -11.57
N MET A 182 7.57 5.73 -10.32
CA MET A 182 6.86 6.66 -9.46
C MET A 182 7.62 6.78 -8.15
N SER A 183 7.68 7.99 -7.61
CA SER A 183 8.32 8.31 -6.34
C SER A 183 7.30 8.19 -5.21
N VAL A 184 7.63 7.39 -4.20
CA VAL A 184 6.92 7.39 -2.91
C VAL A 184 7.66 8.36 -2.00
N VAL A 185 6.97 9.35 -1.47
CA VAL A 185 7.52 10.27 -0.47
C VAL A 185 6.78 10.07 0.85
N VAL A 186 7.53 9.95 1.94
CA VAL A 186 6.98 9.80 3.29
C VAL A 186 7.37 10.99 4.15
N ALA A 187 6.44 11.45 4.98
CA ALA A 187 6.71 12.34 6.10
C ALA A 187 6.33 11.60 7.38
N ARG A 188 7.21 11.64 8.39
CA ARG A 188 7.04 10.86 9.62
C ARG A 188 7.44 11.64 10.85
N GLU A 189 6.53 11.74 11.80
CA GLU A 189 6.86 12.28 13.12
C GLU A 189 7.83 11.36 13.85
N ARG A 190 8.81 11.97 14.51
CA ARG A 190 9.72 11.25 15.38
C ARG A 190 8.95 10.71 16.59
N SER A 191 8.96 9.39 16.73
CA SER A 191 8.39 8.73 17.91
C SER A 191 9.04 9.23 19.21
N THR A 192 8.23 9.52 20.23
CA THR A 192 8.68 9.86 21.58
C THR A 192 8.68 8.62 22.47
N LYS A 193 9.10 8.74 23.75
CA LYS A 193 9.01 7.63 24.70
C LYS A 193 7.57 7.17 24.92
N ASP A 194 6.62 8.11 24.85
CA ASP A 194 5.22 7.89 25.23
C ASP A 194 4.30 7.67 24.03
N ARG A 195 4.71 8.09 22.82
CA ARG A 195 3.88 8.04 21.62
C ARG A 195 4.65 7.57 20.40
N VAL A 196 4.05 6.65 19.65
CA VAL A 196 4.47 6.38 18.27
C VAL A 196 4.13 7.59 17.41
N GLY A 197 5.12 8.12 16.68
CA GLY A 197 4.89 9.21 15.73
C GLY A 197 4.01 8.76 14.57
N LEU A 198 3.17 9.67 14.08
CA LEU A 198 2.31 9.45 12.92
C LEU A 198 3.11 9.60 11.62
N SER A 199 2.67 8.89 10.59
CA SER A 199 3.26 9.02 9.25
C SER A 199 2.16 9.27 8.21
N VAL A 200 2.55 9.94 7.12
CA VAL A 200 1.76 10.08 5.89
C VAL A 200 2.66 9.86 4.69
N CYS A 201 2.09 9.41 3.57
CA CYS A 201 2.84 9.25 2.32
C CYS A 201 2.02 9.65 1.09
N THR A 202 2.73 10.03 0.03
CA THR A 202 2.16 10.28 -1.29
C THR A 202 2.95 9.55 -2.36
N VAL A 203 2.32 9.38 -3.52
CA VAL A 203 2.95 8.82 -4.74
C VAL A 203 2.84 9.86 -5.83
N VAL A 204 3.99 10.23 -6.38
CA VAL A 204 4.12 11.30 -7.38
C VAL A 204 5.12 10.89 -8.46
N PRO A 205 5.08 11.46 -9.68
CA PRO A 205 6.05 11.13 -10.71
C PRO A 205 7.49 11.38 -10.27
N HIS A 206 7.76 12.55 -9.67
CA HIS A 206 9.08 12.91 -9.15
C HIS A 206 8.99 13.35 -7.69
N GLU A 207 10.01 13.05 -6.88
CA GLU A 207 10.05 13.42 -5.45
C GLU A 207 9.77 14.91 -5.21
N ALA A 208 10.26 15.80 -6.08
CA ALA A 208 10.01 17.24 -6.02
C ALA A 208 8.53 17.62 -6.09
N ASP A 209 7.70 16.81 -6.77
CA ASP A 209 6.26 17.05 -6.94
C ASP A 209 5.48 16.80 -5.63
N SER A 210 6.12 16.22 -4.61
CA SER A 210 5.50 15.97 -3.29
C SER A 210 5.36 17.22 -2.43
N ARG A 211 5.99 18.35 -2.80
CA ARG A 211 5.99 19.57 -2.00
C ARG A 211 4.61 20.04 -1.53
N PRO A 212 3.56 20.13 -2.38
CA PRO A 212 2.23 20.54 -1.93
C PRO A 212 1.65 19.62 -0.87
N PHE A 213 1.89 18.31 -1.00
CA PHE A 213 1.43 17.31 -0.03
C PHE A 213 2.13 17.48 1.33
N ILE A 214 3.44 17.71 1.33
CA ILE A 214 4.20 17.97 2.56
C ILE A 214 3.70 19.25 3.24
N VAL A 215 3.50 20.33 2.47
CA VAL A 215 3.01 21.61 3.00
C VAL A 215 1.63 21.48 3.63
N ASP A 216 0.75 20.67 3.05
CA ASP A 216 -0.61 20.42 3.59
C ASP A 216 -0.60 19.51 4.83
N SER A 217 0.31 18.51 4.85
CA SER A 217 0.30 17.45 5.85
C SER A 217 1.20 17.71 7.05
N VAL A 218 2.04 18.76 7.04
CA VAL A 218 2.98 19.08 8.11
C VAL A 218 2.64 20.45 8.70
N ASP A 219 2.56 20.52 10.04
CA ASP A 219 2.36 21.75 10.77
C ASP A 219 3.49 22.74 10.46
N ARG A 220 3.14 24.01 10.19
CA ARG A 220 4.09 25.07 9.82
C ARG A 220 5.14 25.36 10.90
N PHE A 221 4.85 25.02 12.16
CA PHE A 221 5.77 25.15 13.29
C PHE A 221 6.57 23.88 13.56
N ALA A 222 6.39 22.80 12.79
CA ALA A 222 7.19 21.61 12.91
C ALA A 222 8.64 21.86 12.44
N LYS A 223 9.59 21.18 13.10
CA LYS A 223 10.97 21.07 12.66
C LYS A 223 11.07 19.92 11.67
N VAL A 224 11.55 20.19 10.46
CA VAL A 224 11.68 19.21 9.39
C VAL A 224 13.12 18.74 9.25
N TYR A 225 13.33 17.43 9.17
CA TYR A 225 14.61 16.81 8.85
C TYR A 225 14.53 16.08 7.51
N ALA A 226 15.47 16.37 6.61
CA ALA A 226 15.56 15.75 5.30
C ALA A 226 17.01 15.33 5.00
N ASP A 227 17.20 14.58 3.93
CA ASP A 227 18.55 14.35 3.37
C ASP A 227 19.01 15.58 2.56
N ASP A 228 20.26 15.54 2.06
CA ASP A 228 20.88 16.63 1.27
C ASP A 228 20.38 16.66 -0.19
N GLY A 229 19.13 16.28 -0.41
CA GLY A 229 18.46 16.35 -1.70
C GLY A 229 18.08 17.79 -2.05
N SER A 230 18.63 18.33 -3.15
CA SER A 230 18.40 19.72 -3.57
C SER A 230 16.93 20.06 -3.87
N HIS A 231 16.07 19.06 -4.02
CA HIS A 231 14.64 19.27 -4.21
C HIS A 231 13.91 19.65 -2.91
N TRP A 232 14.51 19.38 -1.75
CA TRP A 232 13.99 19.79 -0.44
C TRP A 232 14.25 21.26 -0.11
N ASP A 233 15.17 21.93 -0.81
CA ASP A 233 15.50 23.35 -0.57
C ASP A 233 14.27 24.26 -0.68
N ALA A 234 13.32 23.91 -1.55
CA ALA A 234 12.07 24.64 -1.72
C ALA A 234 11.11 24.54 -0.51
N LEU A 235 11.36 23.61 0.42
CA LEU A 235 10.64 23.49 1.69
C LEU A 235 11.15 24.46 2.76
N ALA A 236 12.39 24.97 2.63
CA ALA A 236 12.95 25.95 3.57
C ALA A 236 12.16 27.27 3.62
N ALA A 237 11.38 27.57 2.56
CA ALA A 237 10.47 28.71 2.55
C ALA A 237 9.22 28.50 3.42
N ALA A 238 8.86 27.25 3.72
CA ALA A 238 7.65 26.89 4.45
C ALA A 238 7.94 26.42 5.88
N PHE A 239 9.10 25.80 6.13
CA PHE A 239 9.43 25.10 7.37
C PHE A 239 10.83 25.46 7.89
N ASP A 240 11.02 25.29 9.20
CA ASP A 240 12.35 25.21 9.79
C ASP A 240 12.96 23.83 9.46
N ILE A 241 13.84 23.79 8.46
CA ILE A 241 14.40 22.55 7.91
C ILE A 241 15.90 22.43 8.22
N ASP A 242 16.31 21.26 8.75
CA ASP A 242 17.71 20.86 8.78
C ASP A 242 17.92 19.67 7.82
N GLN A 243 19.02 19.70 7.07
CA GLN A 243 19.39 18.62 6.16
C GLN A 243 20.63 17.88 6.68
N VAL A 244 20.69 16.57 6.45
CA VAL A 244 21.87 15.74 6.75
C VAL A 244 22.49 15.20 5.47
N ASN A 245 23.78 15.48 5.28
CA ASN A 245 24.53 14.95 4.15
C ASN A 245 25.02 13.51 4.44
N HIS A 246 24.27 12.53 3.95
CA HIS A 246 24.55 11.09 4.07
C HIS A 246 25.86 10.62 3.42
N SER A 247 26.55 11.46 2.63
CA SER A 247 27.90 11.16 2.15
C SER A 247 28.99 11.42 3.19
N GLN A 248 28.72 12.30 4.16
CA GLN A 248 29.66 12.65 5.23
C GLN A 248 29.28 11.98 6.56
N ARG A 249 28.00 12.02 6.94
CA ARG A 249 27.49 11.47 8.20
C ARG A 249 26.01 11.13 8.09
N TYR A 250 25.57 10.12 8.83
CA TYR A 250 24.15 9.69 8.90
C TYR A 250 23.39 10.32 10.07
N TYR A 251 24.10 11.01 10.94
CA TYR A 251 23.55 11.65 12.12
C TYR A 251 24.39 12.87 12.45
N ASP A 252 23.75 14.00 12.70
CA ASP A 252 24.42 15.21 13.20
C ASP A 252 23.61 15.87 14.30
N LYS A 253 24.10 15.83 15.54
CA LYS A 253 23.51 16.56 16.68
C LYS A 253 21.98 16.40 16.85
N GLY A 254 21.42 15.24 16.49
CA GLY A 254 19.98 14.97 16.57
C GLY A 254 19.25 14.96 15.23
N ILE A 255 19.90 15.43 14.16
CA ILE A 255 19.38 15.49 12.79
C ILE A 255 19.66 14.16 12.09
N CYS A 256 18.61 13.48 11.63
CA CYS A 256 18.66 12.26 10.82
C CYS A 256 17.26 11.97 10.24
N THR A 257 17.20 11.14 9.19
CA THR A 257 15.96 10.66 8.55
C THR A 257 15.67 9.17 8.84
N ASN A 258 16.29 8.60 9.88
CA ASN A 258 16.25 7.16 10.19
C ASN A 258 14.84 6.55 10.29
N GLN A 259 13.83 7.28 10.78
CA GLN A 259 12.46 6.75 10.84
C GLN A 259 11.82 6.71 9.44
N ALA A 260 12.13 7.67 8.57
CA ALA A 260 11.70 7.67 7.18
C ALA A 260 12.42 6.55 6.39
N GLU A 261 13.74 6.39 6.58
CA GLU A 261 14.49 5.26 6.00
C GLU A 261 13.97 3.90 6.50
N SER A 262 13.61 3.79 7.78
CA SER A 262 13.00 2.58 8.34
C SER A 262 11.67 2.23 7.67
N TYR A 263 10.91 3.23 7.21
CA TYR A 263 9.69 3.01 6.45
C TYR A 263 10.02 2.41 5.07
N PHE A 264 10.98 2.97 4.32
CA PHE A 264 11.35 2.42 3.02
C PHE A 264 11.98 1.02 3.11
N SER A 265 12.79 0.80 4.14
CA SER A 265 13.29 -0.53 4.52
C SER A 265 12.17 -1.56 4.67
N ARG A 266 10.97 -1.14 5.12
CA ARG A 266 9.78 -2.00 5.14
C ARG A 266 9.20 -2.19 3.75
N VAL A 267 8.94 -1.11 3.00
CA VAL A 267 8.36 -1.15 1.64
C VAL A 267 9.20 -2.05 0.73
N ASP A 268 10.52 -1.89 0.71
CA ASP A 268 11.44 -2.73 -0.07
C ASP A 268 11.29 -4.22 0.25
N ARG A 269 11.14 -4.55 1.54
CA ARG A 269 10.94 -5.94 1.98
C ARG A 269 9.55 -6.45 1.64
N MET A 270 8.54 -5.58 1.58
CA MET A 270 7.19 -5.92 1.12
C MET A 270 7.23 -6.24 -0.38
N GLU A 271 7.89 -5.41 -1.17
CA GLU A 271 8.06 -5.61 -2.61
C GLU A 271 8.88 -6.87 -2.90
N MET A 272 10.12 -6.96 -2.44
CA MET A 272 11.00 -8.09 -2.77
C MET A 272 10.48 -9.43 -2.23
N GLY A 273 9.80 -9.43 -1.08
CA GLY A 273 9.53 -10.66 -0.32
C GLY A 273 8.08 -11.14 -0.33
N THR A 274 7.08 -10.25 -0.43
CA THR A 274 5.67 -10.61 -0.21
C THR A 274 4.81 -10.36 -1.44
N HIS A 275 5.01 -9.23 -2.11
CA HIS A 275 4.15 -8.81 -3.21
C HIS A 275 4.80 -8.97 -4.59
N HIS A 276 6.14 -8.97 -4.67
CA HIS A 276 6.98 -9.09 -5.88
C HIS A 276 6.76 -8.01 -6.97
N HIS A 277 5.61 -7.34 -6.97
CA HIS A 277 5.27 -6.28 -7.90
C HIS A 277 4.33 -5.27 -7.21
N ILE A 278 4.89 -4.10 -6.85
CA ILE A 278 4.17 -2.98 -6.27
C ILE A 278 4.41 -1.75 -7.16
N ALA A 279 3.52 -1.51 -8.12
CA ALA A 279 3.70 -0.43 -9.11
C ALA A 279 2.36 0.11 -9.63
N GLY A 280 2.44 1.21 -10.38
CA GLY A 280 1.30 1.86 -11.06
C GLY A 280 0.23 2.33 -10.08
N ASP A 281 -1.03 2.21 -10.48
CA ASP A 281 -2.20 2.70 -9.74
C ASP A 281 -2.34 2.12 -8.33
N TYR A 282 -1.70 0.97 -8.05
CA TYR A 282 -1.79 0.30 -6.76
C TYR A 282 -0.70 0.69 -5.78
N LEU A 283 0.38 1.33 -6.24
CA LEU A 283 1.55 1.66 -5.42
C LEU A 283 1.15 2.47 -4.17
N TRP A 284 0.24 3.44 -4.34
CA TRP A 284 -0.24 4.27 -3.23
C TRP A 284 -0.92 3.46 -2.13
N GLY A 285 -1.73 2.46 -2.49
CA GLY A 285 -2.36 1.58 -1.51
C GLY A 285 -1.36 0.77 -0.68
N TYR A 286 -0.28 0.30 -1.30
CA TYR A 286 0.79 -0.42 -0.60
C TYR A 286 1.66 0.50 0.26
N ALA A 287 1.97 1.70 -0.22
CA ALA A 287 2.67 2.73 0.55
C ALA A 287 1.89 3.08 1.83
N CYS A 288 0.58 3.33 1.70
CA CYS A 288 -0.28 3.60 2.85
C CYS A 288 -0.44 2.38 3.79
N ASP A 289 -0.39 1.14 3.29
CA ASP A 289 -0.34 -0.05 4.15
C ASP A 289 0.96 -0.09 4.96
N ALA A 290 2.09 0.23 4.36
CA ALA A 290 3.37 0.33 5.06
C ALA A 290 3.34 1.42 6.15
N VAL A 291 2.76 2.59 5.86
CA VAL A 291 2.52 3.66 6.85
C VAL A 291 1.68 3.12 8.01
N TRP A 292 0.54 2.50 7.72
CA TRP A 292 -0.32 1.96 8.77
C TRP A 292 0.41 0.93 9.63
N ARG A 293 1.23 0.07 9.04
CA ARG A 293 2.01 -0.93 9.80
C ARG A 293 3.12 -0.30 10.63
N GLU A 294 3.68 0.83 10.22
CA GLU A 294 4.68 1.59 11.00
C GLU A 294 4.05 2.30 12.21
N ASP A 295 2.93 2.98 11.98
CA ASP A 295 2.18 3.70 13.02
C ASP A 295 1.60 2.73 14.06
N LYS A 296 1.12 1.56 13.60
CA LYS A 296 0.46 0.56 14.45
C LYS A 296 1.41 -0.51 14.98
N ARG A 297 2.72 -0.31 14.90
CA ARG A 297 3.73 -1.33 15.31
C ARG A 297 3.75 -1.64 16.80
N ARG A 298 3.17 -0.76 17.63
CA ARG A 298 3.04 -0.94 19.09
C ARG A 298 1.61 -1.23 19.54
N ASP A 299 0.69 -1.39 18.60
CA ASP A 299 -0.68 -1.80 18.87
C ASP A 299 -0.74 -3.33 19.01
N THR A 300 -1.65 -3.79 19.86
CA THR A 300 -2.04 -5.19 20.02
C THR A 300 -2.73 -5.72 18.76
N GLN A 301 -2.80 -7.05 18.63
CA GLN A 301 -3.48 -7.65 17.47
C GLN A 301 -4.97 -7.33 17.47
N ARG A 302 -5.61 -7.16 18.63
CA ARG A 302 -6.99 -6.68 18.74
C ARG A 302 -7.16 -5.24 18.29
N GLU A 303 -6.32 -4.31 18.75
CA GLU A 303 -6.38 -2.90 18.35
C GLU A 303 -6.20 -2.74 16.83
N ARG A 304 -5.25 -3.48 16.25
CA ARG A 304 -5.01 -3.52 14.81
C ARG A 304 -6.20 -4.09 14.03
N PHE A 305 -6.79 -5.17 14.54
CA PHE A 305 -7.99 -5.79 13.96
C PHE A 305 -9.19 -4.83 13.97
N GLN A 306 -9.46 -4.20 15.12
CA GLN A 306 -10.54 -3.23 15.27
C GLN A 306 -10.34 -2.02 14.36
N SER A 307 -9.10 -1.51 14.24
CA SER A 307 -8.79 -0.39 13.33
C SER A 307 -9.19 -0.67 11.89
N ILE A 308 -8.90 -1.87 11.37
CA ILE A 308 -9.29 -2.27 10.01
C ILE A 308 -10.79 -2.50 9.90
N LEU A 309 -11.40 -3.22 10.84
CA LEU A 309 -12.83 -3.53 10.79
C LEU A 309 -13.69 -2.26 10.85
N ILE A 310 -13.36 -1.34 11.76
CA ILE A 310 -14.02 -0.03 11.87
C ILE A 310 -13.81 0.76 10.58
N GLY A 311 -12.60 0.78 10.03
CA GLY A 311 -12.33 1.45 8.75
C GLY A 311 -13.14 0.87 7.59
N LEU A 312 -13.32 -0.45 7.53
CA LEU A 312 -14.13 -1.10 6.49
C LEU A 312 -15.62 -0.73 6.59
N LEU A 313 -16.14 -0.58 7.81
CA LEU A 313 -17.55 -0.32 8.07
C LEU A 313 -17.90 1.18 8.13
N GLY A 314 -16.95 2.04 8.46
CA GLY A 314 -17.13 3.49 8.55
C GLY A 314 -16.96 4.24 7.23
N ASN A 315 -16.37 3.60 6.21
CA ASN A 315 -16.09 4.24 4.93
C ASN A 315 -17.10 3.86 3.84
N PRO A 316 -17.45 4.80 2.94
CA PRO A 316 -18.44 4.56 1.90
C PRO A 316 -17.96 3.51 0.91
N VAL A 317 -18.91 2.98 0.12
CA VAL A 317 -18.66 1.99 -0.92
C VAL A 317 -17.49 2.40 -1.83
N SER A 318 -16.55 1.48 -2.00
CA SER A 318 -15.36 1.70 -2.83
C SER A 318 -15.75 1.98 -4.28
N ARG A 319 -15.25 3.08 -4.85
CA ARG A 319 -15.42 3.39 -6.28
C ARG A 319 -14.47 2.58 -7.16
N THR A 320 -13.28 2.29 -6.66
CA THR A 320 -12.24 1.56 -7.39
C THR A 320 -12.46 0.05 -7.34
N MET A 321 -12.88 -0.50 -6.20
CA MET A 321 -12.94 -1.96 -5.99
C MET A 321 -14.33 -2.57 -6.21
N LYS A 322 -15.41 -1.80 -6.12
CA LYS A 322 -16.77 -2.33 -6.39
C LYS A 322 -16.86 -2.80 -7.82
N GLY A 323 -17.18 -4.07 -8.06
CA GLY A 323 -17.33 -4.63 -9.41
C GLY A 323 -16.04 -4.63 -10.25
N TYR A 324 -14.87 -4.57 -9.60
CA TYR A 324 -13.56 -4.49 -10.26
C TYR A 324 -13.40 -5.53 -11.37
N TRP A 325 -13.59 -6.81 -11.05
CA TRP A 325 -13.45 -7.91 -12.02
C TRP A 325 -14.56 -7.99 -13.07
N GLN A 326 -15.67 -7.28 -12.89
CA GLN A 326 -16.79 -7.27 -13.85
C GLN A 326 -16.51 -6.25 -14.95
N ARG A 327 -16.04 -5.05 -14.59
CA ARG A 327 -15.67 -4.00 -15.56
C ARG A 327 -14.55 -4.42 -16.50
N HIS A 328 -13.59 -5.19 -16.03
CA HIS A 328 -12.47 -5.62 -16.88
C HIS A 328 -12.86 -6.71 -17.90
N LEU A 329 -13.99 -7.40 -17.71
CA LEU A 329 -14.50 -8.34 -18.71
C LEU A 329 -15.16 -7.63 -19.90
N GLU A 330 -15.77 -6.46 -19.66
CA GLU A 330 -16.42 -5.64 -20.68
C GLU A 330 -15.41 -5.01 -21.66
N ILE A 331 -14.19 -4.72 -21.19
CA ILE A 331 -13.10 -4.17 -22.03
C ILE A 331 -12.50 -5.27 -22.92
N THR A 332 -12.46 -6.52 -22.46
CA THR A 332 -11.87 -7.64 -23.20
C THR A 332 -12.83 -8.34 -24.18
N SER A 333 -14.10 -7.94 -24.21
CA SER A 333 -15.10 -8.50 -25.14
C SER A 333 -15.16 -7.81 -26.50
N GLU A 334 -14.37 -6.75 -26.71
CA GLU A 334 -13.98 -6.33 -28.06
C GLU A 334 -12.82 -7.25 -28.46
N GLU A 335 -13.09 -8.28 -29.27
CA GLU A 335 -12.05 -9.18 -29.78
C GLU A 335 -11.01 -8.37 -30.55
N PRO A 336 -9.70 -8.45 -30.23
CA PRO A 336 -8.69 -8.01 -31.18
C PRO A 336 -8.77 -8.97 -32.37
N ASP A 337 -8.89 -8.42 -33.57
CA ASP A 337 -8.99 -9.14 -34.84
C ASP A 337 -7.80 -10.10 -35.00
N LEU A 338 -7.99 -11.37 -34.66
CA LEU A 338 -6.93 -12.38 -34.60
C LEU A 338 -6.41 -12.80 -35.99
N GLU A 339 -7.06 -12.37 -37.08
CA GLU A 339 -6.56 -12.56 -38.45
C GLU A 339 -5.46 -11.55 -38.83
N ALA A 340 -5.36 -10.40 -38.16
CA ALA A 340 -4.35 -9.38 -38.50
C ALA A 340 -2.93 -9.70 -37.99
N THR A 341 -2.75 -10.79 -37.22
CA THR A 341 -1.46 -11.09 -36.55
C THR A 341 -0.65 -12.21 -37.21
N LEU A 342 -1.12 -12.77 -38.34
CA LEU A 342 -0.48 -13.91 -39.00
C LEU A 342 -0.31 -13.74 -40.52
N LEU A 343 -0.02 -12.54 -41.03
CA LEU A 343 0.60 -12.39 -42.34
C LEU A 343 1.56 -11.19 -42.36
N VAL A 344 2.81 -11.43 -41.98
CA VAL A 344 3.93 -10.67 -42.55
C VAL A 344 4.94 -11.71 -43.01
N GLU A 345 4.77 -12.13 -44.26
CA GLU A 345 5.79 -12.85 -45.02
C GLU A 345 6.99 -11.92 -45.26
N ASP A 346 8.17 -12.53 -45.28
CA ASP A 346 9.45 -11.90 -45.60
C ASP A 346 9.38 -11.12 -46.93
N GLY A 347 9.63 -9.81 -46.88
CA GLY A 347 9.63 -8.98 -48.08
C GLY A 347 10.15 -7.56 -47.87
N ASN A 348 11.46 -7.40 -48.03
CA ASN A 348 12.19 -6.22 -48.49
C ASN A 348 11.88 -4.81 -47.93
N LEU A 349 12.95 -4.21 -47.40
CA LEU A 349 13.20 -2.78 -47.27
C LEU A 349 12.79 -1.99 -48.53
N ALA A 350 11.95 -0.99 -48.35
CA ALA A 350 11.95 0.24 -49.13
C ALA A 350 11.53 1.40 -48.22
N ASP A 351 12.39 2.41 -48.16
CA ASP A 351 12.12 3.71 -47.57
C ASP A 351 10.93 4.35 -48.31
N ASP A 352 9.89 4.79 -47.59
CA ASP A 352 8.94 5.80 -48.06
C ASP A 352 8.25 6.51 -46.89
N GLU A 353 8.19 7.82 -47.00
CA GLU A 353 7.81 8.82 -46.01
C GLU A 353 6.29 8.77 -45.68
N ALA A 354 5.94 8.79 -44.39
CA ALA A 354 4.55 9.00 -43.94
C ALA A 354 4.44 10.29 -43.12
N GLU A 355 3.76 11.27 -43.71
CA GLU A 355 3.49 12.60 -43.17
C GLU A 355 2.75 12.53 -41.82
N GLY A 356 3.40 13.03 -40.77
CA GLY A 356 2.77 13.32 -39.48
C GLY A 356 1.97 14.62 -39.52
N MET A 357 0.89 14.68 -38.73
CA MET A 357 0.05 15.88 -38.56
C MET A 357 0.91 17.13 -38.32
N SER A 358 0.63 18.20 -39.06
CA SER A 358 1.45 19.39 -39.03
C SER A 358 1.33 20.09 -37.68
N GLN A 359 2.40 20.79 -37.29
CA GLN A 359 2.44 21.55 -36.04
C GLN A 359 1.35 22.64 -35.96
N LYS A 360 0.77 23.05 -37.09
CA LYS A 360 -0.40 23.95 -37.14
C LYS A 360 -1.70 23.26 -36.67
N ASP A 361 -1.85 21.97 -36.90
CA ASP A 361 -3.03 21.17 -36.51
C ASP A 361 -3.04 20.91 -34.99
N ILE A 362 -1.86 20.80 -34.38
CA ILE A 362 -1.69 20.69 -32.92
C ILE A 362 -1.98 22.03 -32.22
N ILE A 363 -1.62 23.16 -32.86
CA ILE A 363 -1.85 24.51 -32.32
C ILE A 363 -3.34 24.87 -32.27
N ALA A 364 -4.17 24.29 -33.14
CA ALA A 364 -5.62 24.53 -33.16
C ALA A 364 -6.38 23.86 -32.01
N LEU A 365 -5.81 22.83 -31.36
CA LEU A 365 -6.51 21.99 -30.37
C LEU A 365 -6.44 22.50 -28.92
N PHE A 366 -5.45 23.34 -28.56
CA PHE A 366 -5.19 23.67 -27.14
C PHE A 366 -4.99 25.14 -26.79
N GLY A 367 -5.10 26.07 -27.73
CA GLY A 367 -5.02 27.51 -27.43
C GLY A 367 -3.60 27.96 -27.03
N ARG A 368 -3.24 29.17 -27.46
CA ARG A 368 -1.94 29.78 -27.16
C ARG A 368 -1.98 30.29 -25.73
N ASP A 369 -1.35 29.60 -24.78
CA ASP A 369 -0.73 30.18 -23.58
C ASP A 369 -0.07 29.09 -22.73
N ALA A 370 0.94 28.41 -23.31
CA ALA A 370 1.91 27.63 -22.54
C ALA A 370 3.16 27.39 -23.38
N LEU A 371 4.01 28.41 -23.53
CA LEU A 371 5.37 28.20 -24.00
C LEU A 371 6.24 27.75 -22.81
N PRO A 372 6.96 26.62 -22.88
CA PRO A 372 7.90 26.23 -21.84
C PRO A 372 9.14 27.14 -21.85
N ALA A 373 9.53 27.60 -20.66
CA ALA A 373 10.75 28.36 -20.43
C ALA A 373 11.99 27.55 -20.86
N GLN A 374 12.90 28.21 -21.58
CA GLN A 374 14.21 27.64 -21.96
C GLN A 374 14.99 27.22 -20.71
N ARG A 375 15.30 25.91 -20.59
CA ARG A 375 16.17 25.38 -19.53
C ARG A 375 17.64 25.74 -19.80
N ARG A 376 18.29 26.35 -18.81
CA ARG A 376 19.75 26.48 -18.70
C ARG A 376 20.39 25.10 -18.51
N GLN A 377 21.55 24.89 -19.11
CA GLN A 377 22.35 23.67 -18.94
C GLN A 377 22.81 23.49 -17.48
N PRO A 378 22.62 22.32 -16.84
CA PRO A 378 23.22 22.03 -15.54
C PRO A 378 24.69 21.62 -15.73
N GLY A 379 25.60 22.30 -15.03
CA GLY A 379 27.00 21.93 -14.94
C GLY A 379 27.19 20.51 -14.39
N GLY A 380 28.06 19.74 -15.04
CA GLY A 380 28.27 18.32 -14.75
C GLY A 380 28.79 18.06 -13.33
N LYS A 381 28.07 17.21 -12.59
CA LYS A 381 28.62 16.47 -11.45
C LYS A 381 28.39 14.97 -11.67
N GLN A 382 29.48 14.21 -11.60
CA GLN A 382 29.50 12.74 -11.67
C GLN A 382 29.00 12.15 -10.35
N TRP A 383 27.86 11.46 -10.37
CA TRP A 383 27.38 10.67 -9.25
C TRP A 383 28.08 9.30 -9.24
N LYS A 384 28.86 9.00 -8.19
CA LYS A 384 29.39 7.64 -7.95
C LYS A 384 28.26 6.78 -7.39
N ALA A 385 27.84 5.77 -8.15
CA ALA A 385 26.89 4.76 -7.69
C ALA A 385 27.43 4.03 -6.45
N ARG A 386 26.62 3.95 -5.39
CA ARG A 386 26.88 3.02 -4.28
C ARG A 386 26.83 1.58 -4.82
N LYS A 387 27.89 0.81 -4.60
CA LYS A 387 27.85 -0.64 -4.83
C LYS A 387 26.82 -1.25 -3.86
N PRO A 388 25.98 -2.19 -4.29
CA PRO A 388 25.15 -2.95 -3.37
C PRO A 388 26.05 -3.65 -2.36
N PHE A 389 25.63 -3.66 -1.09
CA PHE A 389 26.30 -4.40 -0.03
C PHE A 389 26.25 -5.90 -0.38
N ALA A 390 27.33 -6.42 -0.94
CA ALA A 390 27.53 -7.85 -1.10
C ALA A 390 28.11 -8.39 0.22
N PRO A 391 27.43 -9.30 0.94
CA PRO A 391 28.08 -10.02 2.02
C PRO A 391 29.30 -10.75 1.45
N LYS A 392 30.44 -10.68 2.15
CA LYS A 392 31.64 -11.44 1.79
C LYS A 392 31.24 -12.92 1.65
N LYS A 393 31.48 -13.51 0.48
CA LYS A 393 31.39 -14.97 0.29
C LYS A 393 32.39 -15.63 1.24
N HIS A 394 31.94 -16.05 2.42
CA HIS A 394 32.53 -17.23 3.03
C HIS A 394 31.93 -18.43 2.32
N ASP A 395 32.78 -19.29 1.79
CA ASP A 395 32.40 -20.58 1.22
C ASP A 395 31.72 -21.41 2.32
N LEU A 396 30.39 -21.32 2.37
CA LEU A 396 29.53 -22.27 3.07
C LEU A 396 28.64 -22.91 2.01
N ARG A 397 29.25 -23.74 1.15
CA ARG A 397 28.47 -24.76 0.45
C ARG A 397 28.05 -25.78 1.52
N PRO A 398 26.75 -26.08 1.69
CA PRO A 398 26.36 -27.22 2.50
C PRO A 398 27.00 -28.48 1.89
N LYS A 399 27.60 -29.33 2.74
CA LYS A 399 28.20 -30.58 2.30
C LYS A 399 27.15 -31.48 1.63
N PRO A 400 27.52 -32.31 0.64
CA PRO A 400 26.63 -33.31 0.07
C PRO A 400 26.03 -34.19 1.17
N TRP A 401 24.77 -34.62 0.98
CA TRP A 401 24.03 -35.46 1.94
C TRP A 401 24.79 -36.73 2.35
N SER A 402 25.64 -37.26 1.48
CA SER A 402 26.49 -38.44 1.72
C SER A 402 27.63 -38.21 2.72
N GLU A 403 27.96 -36.95 3.05
CA GLU A 403 29.07 -36.58 3.96
C GLU A 403 28.60 -36.09 5.34
N LEU A 404 27.29 -36.01 5.57
CA LEU A 404 26.73 -35.75 6.89
C LEU A 404 26.71 -37.08 7.66
N GLN A 405 27.69 -37.29 8.55
CA GLN A 405 27.63 -38.40 9.51
C GLN A 405 26.30 -38.31 10.28
N GLN A 406 25.51 -39.38 10.23
CA GLN A 406 24.32 -39.47 11.07
C GLN A 406 24.73 -39.29 12.53
N PRO A 407 24.12 -38.34 13.27
CA PRO A 407 24.39 -38.22 14.70
C PRO A 407 23.96 -39.51 15.38
N GLN A 408 24.93 -40.26 15.93
CA GLN A 408 24.64 -41.41 16.78
C GLN A 408 23.86 -40.92 18.01
N GLY A 409 22.66 -41.45 18.22
CA GLY A 409 21.95 -41.30 19.50
C GLY A 409 20.79 -40.31 19.54
N LEU A 410 19.87 -40.33 18.57
CA LEU A 410 18.53 -39.77 18.80
C LEU A 410 17.48 -40.91 18.92
N PRO A 411 16.72 -40.99 20.02
CA PRO A 411 15.71 -42.02 20.21
C PRO A 411 14.54 -41.81 19.24
N SER A 412 14.11 -42.89 18.60
CA SER A 412 12.96 -42.93 17.70
C SER A 412 11.67 -42.57 18.45
N PHE A 413 11.03 -41.46 18.08
CA PHE A 413 9.67 -41.15 18.49
C PHE A 413 8.73 -41.19 17.29
N ILE A 414 8.22 -42.38 17.00
CA ILE A 414 6.92 -42.59 16.37
C ILE A 414 6.35 -43.86 17.03
N PRO A 415 5.15 -43.81 17.66
CA PRO A 415 4.25 -44.94 17.62
C PRO A 415 3.51 -45.00 16.28
#